data_AF-A0A973CGF7-F1
#
_entry.id   AF-A0A973CGF7-F1
#
_cell.length_a   1.000
_cell.length_b   1.000
_cell.length_c   1.000
_cell.angle_alpha   90.00
_cell.angle_beta   90.00
_cell.angle_gamma   90.00
#
_symmetry.space_group_name_H-M   'P 1'
#
loop_
_entity.id
_entity.type
_entity.pdbx_description
1 polymer ?
#
loop_
_entity_poly.entity_id
_entity_poly.type
_entity_poly.pdbx_seq_one_letter_code
_entity_poly.pdbx_strand_id
1 'polypeptide(L)'
;MAEQYTVVQGDTLPRIAKNHGFANYKAIYEHESNTDFRTQRDNPNIIFPGDVITIPDPEPVFKALTSAKINVFKIIKHAEYFRADFKDSEGNSWSGKRVILSLDGVETESFVNDDGTIEIELEENSPETGTLSLYFDDESQEPSEIFDVSLGHLDPVDTVTGIQARCRLLGFDCGNVDGNIAEKSTAGIKGFQAEHGLTIDGNAAAITQAKLKEIYGC
;
A
#
# COMPACT_ATOMS: atom_id res chain seq x y z
N MET A 1 -19.72 -22.63 -1.66
CA MET A 1 -20.69 -21.54 -1.72
C MET A 1 -19.93 -20.25 -1.58
N ALA A 2 -20.28 -19.22 -2.36
CA ALA A 2 -19.72 -17.90 -2.18
C ALA A 2 -19.88 -17.43 -0.72
N GLU A 3 -18.81 -16.87 -0.17
CA GLU A 3 -18.70 -16.44 1.23
C GLU A 3 -18.62 -14.91 1.28
N GLN A 4 -19.18 -14.29 2.32
CA GLN A 4 -18.94 -12.89 2.59
C GLN A 4 -17.82 -12.74 3.61
N TYR A 5 -16.82 -11.94 3.24
CA TYR A 5 -15.68 -11.61 4.05
C TYR A 5 -15.73 -10.13 4.42
N THR A 6 -15.61 -9.82 5.72
CA THR A 6 -15.52 -8.45 6.20
C THR A 6 -14.05 -8.12 6.45
N VAL A 7 -13.56 -7.11 5.75
CA VAL A 7 -12.18 -6.62 5.87
C VAL A 7 -11.89 -6.17 7.30
N VAL A 8 -10.70 -6.51 7.78
CA VAL A 8 -10.11 -6.03 9.04
C VAL A 8 -8.80 -5.31 8.77
N GLN A 9 -8.28 -4.58 9.77
CA GLN A 9 -7.01 -3.86 9.61
C GLN A 9 -5.86 -4.85 9.36
N GLY A 10 -4.96 -4.52 8.44
CA GLY A 10 -3.84 -5.39 8.05
C GLY A 10 -4.16 -6.29 6.85
N ASP A 11 -5.43 -6.38 6.45
CA ASP A 11 -5.80 -7.12 5.25
C ASP A 11 -5.26 -6.45 3.98
N THR A 12 -4.85 -7.31 3.05
CA THR A 12 -4.62 -6.93 1.65
C THR A 12 -5.40 -7.89 0.75
N LEU A 13 -5.89 -7.40 -0.40
CA LEU A 13 -6.60 -8.28 -1.36
C LEU A 13 -5.77 -9.50 -1.79
N PRO A 14 -4.45 -9.39 -2.05
CA PRO A 14 -3.59 -10.56 -2.28
C PRO A 14 -3.63 -11.57 -1.13
N ARG A 15 -3.54 -11.12 0.12
CA ARG A 15 -3.55 -11.99 1.30
C ARG A 15 -4.91 -12.65 1.52
N ILE A 16 -6.00 -11.91 1.39
CA ILE A 16 -7.37 -12.44 1.40
C ILE A 16 -7.52 -13.51 0.32
N ALA A 17 -7.15 -13.20 -0.93
CA ALA A 17 -7.27 -14.12 -2.04
C ALA A 17 -6.55 -15.44 -1.77
N LYS A 18 -5.30 -15.35 -1.30
CA LYS A 18 -4.49 -16.52 -0.97
C LYS A 18 -5.12 -17.36 0.15
N ASN A 19 -5.59 -16.72 1.23
CA ASN A 19 -6.23 -17.41 2.36
C ASN A 19 -7.51 -18.17 1.94
N HIS A 20 -8.19 -17.68 0.91
CA HIS A 20 -9.37 -18.33 0.31
C HIS A 20 -9.04 -19.21 -0.91
N GLY A 21 -7.76 -19.53 -1.14
CA GLY A 21 -7.34 -20.49 -2.18
C GLY A 21 -7.27 -19.93 -3.61
N PHE A 22 -7.33 -18.62 -3.77
CA PHE A 22 -7.17 -17.96 -5.07
C PHE A 22 -5.69 -17.65 -5.33
N ALA A 23 -5.21 -18.04 -6.51
CA ALA A 23 -3.86 -17.69 -6.97
C ALA A 23 -3.71 -16.20 -7.34
N ASN A 24 -4.83 -15.49 -7.53
CA ASN A 24 -4.86 -14.11 -7.98
C ASN A 24 -6.07 -13.38 -7.38
N TYR A 25 -5.83 -12.27 -6.70
CA TYR A 25 -6.88 -11.45 -6.12
C TYR A 25 -7.86 -10.88 -7.16
N LYS A 26 -7.46 -10.74 -8.43
CA LYS A 26 -8.34 -10.26 -9.51
C LYS A 26 -9.57 -11.15 -9.69
N ALA A 27 -9.44 -12.45 -9.45
CA ALA A 27 -10.57 -13.37 -9.50
C ALA A 27 -11.66 -13.03 -8.47
N ILE A 28 -11.29 -12.35 -7.38
CA ILE A 28 -12.21 -11.81 -6.38
C ILE A 28 -12.59 -10.37 -6.75
N TYR A 29 -11.59 -9.49 -6.90
CA TYR A 29 -11.82 -8.06 -7.12
C TYR A 29 -12.68 -7.80 -8.35
N GLU A 30 -12.40 -8.43 -9.49
CA GLU A 30 -13.09 -8.23 -10.77
C GLU A 30 -14.39 -9.05 -10.90
N HIS A 31 -14.72 -9.90 -9.92
CA HIS A 31 -15.95 -10.71 -9.94
C HIS A 31 -17.20 -9.83 -9.91
N GLU A 32 -18.26 -10.21 -10.61
CA GLU A 32 -19.47 -9.39 -10.75
C GLU A 32 -20.14 -9.05 -9.40
N SER A 33 -20.06 -9.97 -8.43
CA SER A 33 -20.57 -9.77 -7.07
C SER A 33 -19.88 -8.65 -6.29
N ASN A 34 -18.69 -8.21 -6.72
CA ASN A 34 -17.91 -7.17 -6.05
C ASN A 34 -17.97 -5.83 -6.79
N THR A 35 -18.95 -5.62 -7.69
CA THR A 35 -19.07 -4.36 -8.44
C THR A 35 -19.26 -3.14 -7.53
N ASP A 36 -20.06 -3.26 -6.47
CA ASP A 36 -20.26 -2.18 -5.51
C ASP A 36 -18.96 -1.89 -4.73
N PHE A 37 -18.30 -2.95 -4.27
CA PHE A 37 -16.99 -2.86 -3.61
C PHE A 37 -15.94 -2.18 -4.51
N ARG A 38 -15.84 -2.54 -5.79
CA ARG A 38 -14.94 -1.88 -6.75
C ARG A 38 -15.28 -0.41 -6.99
N THR A 39 -16.56 -0.05 -6.94
CA THR A 39 -16.99 1.34 -7.10
C THR A 39 -16.56 2.18 -5.89
N GLN A 40 -16.54 1.59 -4.70
CA GLN A 40 -16.05 2.20 -3.48
C GLN A 40 -14.51 2.21 -3.39
N ARG A 41 -13.86 1.14 -3.85
CA ARG A 41 -12.40 0.93 -3.82
C ARG A 41 -11.85 0.79 -5.23
N ASP A 42 -11.55 1.91 -5.86
CA ASP A 42 -10.96 1.97 -7.20
C ASP A 42 -9.55 1.38 -7.26
N ASN A 43 -8.78 1.57 -6.19
CA ASN A 43 -7.47 0.96 -6.00
C ASN A 43 -7.60 -0.35 -5.17
N PRO A 44 -7.34 -1.54 -5.74
CA PRO A 44 -7.45 -2.81 -5.03
C PRO A 44 -6.43 -2.98 -3.89
N ASN A 45 -5.39 -2.16 -3.83
CA ASN A 45 -4.39 -2.20 -2.76
C ASN A 45 -4.76 -1.33 -1.55
N ILE A 46 -5.87 -0.59 -1.61
CA ILE A 46 -6.37 0.25 -0.51
C ILE A 46 -7.80 -0.21 -0.18
N ILE A 47 -7.90 -1.06 0.83
CA ILE A 47 -9.16 -1.56 1.40
C ILE A 47 -9.29 -1.08 2.83
N PHE A 48 -10.51 -1.09 3.38
CA PHE A 48 -10.78 -0.49 4.69
C PHE A 48 -11.55 -1.45 5.61
N PRO A 49 -11.27 -1.46 6.92
CA PRO A 49 -12.05 -2.26 7.86
C PRO A 49 -13.55 -2.01 7.74
N GLY A 50 -14.30 -3.10 7.68
CA GLY A 50 -15.76 -3.08 7.49
C GLY A 50 -16.22 -3.11 6.04
N ASP A 51 -15.33 -2.97 5.05
CA ASP A 51 -15.67 -3.29 3.67
C ASP A 51 -16.08 -4.77 3.59
N VAL A 52 -17.10 -5.07 2.79
CA VAL A 52 -17.60 -6.44 2.59
C VAL A 52 -17.24 -6.91 1.19
N ILE A 53 -16.49 -7.99 1.11
CA ILE A 53 -16.05 -8.61 -0.13
C ILE A 53 -16.75 -9.96 -0.25
N THR A 54 -17.38 -10.22 -1.39
CA THR A 54 -17.89 -11.55 -1.71
C THR A 54 -16.77 -12.38 -2.31
N ILE A 55 -16.37 -13.45 -1.63
CA ILE A 55 -15.43 -14.45 -2.11
C ILE A 55 -16.23 -15.46 -2.95
N PRO A 56 -16.07 -15.48 -4.30
CA PRO A 56 -16.81 -16.40 -5.14
C PRO A 56 -16.39 -17.85 -4.90
N ASP A 57 -17.17 -18.80 -5.42
CA ASP A 57 -16.71 -20.17 -5.49
C ASP A 57 -15.59 -20.30 -6.53
N PRO A 58 -14.48 -21.01 -6.25
CA PRO A 58 -13.44 -21.23 -7.23
C PRO A 58 -13.99 -22.00 -8.44
N GLU A 59 -14.01 -21.35 -9.60
CA GLU A 59 -14.46 -21.99 -10.83
C GLU A 59 -13.35 -22.86 -11.45
N PRO A 60 -13.60 -24.16 -11.70
CA PRO A 60 -12.62 -25.01 -12.33
C PRO A 60 -12.39 -24.57 -13.79
N VAL A 61 -11.14 -24.24 -14.11
CA VAL A 61 -10.76 -23.89 -15.48
C VAL A 61 -10.39 -25.16 -16.24
N PHE A 62 -11.25 -25.56 -17.19
CA PHE A 62 -10.94 -26.66 -18.10
C PHE A 62 -10.19 -26.13 -19.34
N LYS A 63 -9.09 -26.81 -19.70
CA LYS A 63 -8.32 -26.51 -20.92
C LYS A 63 -8.28 -27.74 -21.82
N ALA A 64 -8.65 -27.56 -23.08
CA ALA A 64 -8.55 -28.62 -24.08
C ALA A 64 -7.07 -28.95 -24.34
N LEU A 65 -6.74 -30.24 -24.34
CA LEU A 65 -5.38 -30.72 -24.57
C LEU A 65 -5.20 -31.15 -26.02
N THR A 66 -4.00 -30.92 -26.55
CA THR A 66 -3.62 -31.53 -27.82
C THR A 66 -2.91 -32.84 -27.55
N SER A 67 -3.47 -33.95 -28.02
CA SER A 67 -2.87 -35.28 -27.93
C SER A 67 -1.55 -35.34 -28.70
N ALA A 68 -0.60 -36.14 -28.21
CA ALA A 68 0.74 -36.31 -28.79
C ALA A 68 1.58 -35.03 -28.89
N LYS A 69 1.25 -34.00 -28.10
CA LYS A 69 2.06 -32.79 -27.90
C LYS A 69 2.23 -32.51 -26.41
N ILE A 70 3.30 -31.78 -26.07
CA ILE A 70 3.48 -31.24 -24.72
C ILE A 70 2.47 -30.10 -24.53
N ASN A 71 1.63 -30.22 -23.49
CA ASN A 71 0.73 -29.15 -23.06
C ASN A 71 1.40 -28.43 -21.88
N VAL A 72 1.62 -27.12 -21.99
CA VAL A 72 2.28 -26.31 -20.95
C VAL A 72 1.24 -25.48 -20.24
N PHE A 73 1.21 -25.54 -18.92
CA PHE A 73 0.36 -24.73 -18.07
C PHE A 73 1.22 -23.77 -17.26
N LYS A 74 0.77 -22.53 -17.13
CA LYS A 74 1.38 -21.52 -16.26
C LYS A 74 0.32 -21.02 -15.30
N ILE A 75 0.62 -21.09 -14.01
CA ILE A 75 -0.17 -20.42 -12.97
C ILE A 75 0.42 -19.02 -12.85
N ILE A 76 -0.39 -18.00 -13.11
CA ILE A 76 -0.01 -16.62 -12.90
C ILE A 76 -0.36 -16.29 -11.45
N LYS A 77 0.66 -16.25 -10.60
CA LYS A 77 0.55 -15.66 -9.26
C LYS A 77 0.79 -14.16 -9.39
N HIS A 78 0.04 -13.36 -8.64
CA HIS A 78 0.39 -11.96 -8.45
C HIS A 78 1.31 -11.85 -7.23
N ALA A 79 2.51 -11.32 -7.45
CA ALA A 79 3.39 -10.90 -6.38
C ALA A 79 2.79 -9.70 -5.65
N GLU A 80 3.02 -9.66 -4.34
CA GLU A 80 2.73 -8.50 -3.49
C GLU A 80 4.02 -7.72 -3.31
N TYR A 81 3.94 -6.39 -3.28
CA TYR A 81 5.13 -5.54 -3.23
C TYR A 81 4.99 -4.50 -2.14
N PHE A 82 6.05 -4.31 -1.38
CA PHE A 82 6.27 -3.09 -0.62
C PHE A 82 6.86 -2.03 -1.56
N ARG A 83 6.26 -0.84 -1.55
CA ARG A 83 6.69 0.29 -2.36
C ARG A 83 6.82 1.53 -1.50
N ALA A 84 7.87 2.30 -1.74
CA ALA A 84 8.08 3.60 -1.14
C ALA A 84 8.77 4.52 -2.15
N ASP A 85 8.60 5.83 -1.96
CA ASP A 85 9.26 6.89 -2.72
C ASP A 85 10.09 7.74 -1.77
N PHE A 86 11.35 7.96 -2.10
CA PHE A 86 12.36 8.63 -1.28
C PHE A 86 12.87 9.88 -1.98
N LYS A 87 12.50 11.04 -1.41
CA LYS A 87 12.85 12.35 -1.92
C LYS A 87 13.28 13.28 -0.79
N ASP A 88 14.16 14.22 -1.10
CA ASP A 88 14.45 15.34 -0.21
C ASP A 88 13.31 16.39 -0.22
N SER A 89 13.46 17.43 0.59
CA SER A 89 12.51 18.54 0.68
C SER A 89 12.39 19.37 -0.61
N GLU A 90 13.30 19.21 -1.56
CA GLU A 90 13.24 19.85 -2.88
C GLU A 90 12.61 18.92 -3.95
N GLY A 91 12.30 17.67 -3.58
CA GLY A 91 11.74 16.66 -4.46
C GLY A 91 12.78 15.86 -5.25
N ASN A 92 14.08 16.01 -4.97
CA ASN A 92 15.13 15.24 -5.63
C ASN A 92 15.17 13.82 -5.07
N SER A 93 15.32 12.82 -5.94
CA SER A 93 15.41 11.42 -5.53
C SER A 93 16.70 11.13 -4.77
N TRP A 94 16.59 10.28 -3.76
CA TRP A 94 17.77 9.72 -3.06
C TRP A 94 18.33 8.51 -3.82
N SER A 95 18.49 8.61 -5.14
CA SER A 95 18.95 7.51 -5.99
C SER A 95 20.24 6.88 -5.47
N GLY A 96 20.30 5.55 -5.52
CA GLY A 96 21.42 4.73 -5.09
C GLY A 96 21.53 4.57 -3.58
N LYS A 97 20.70 5.24 -2.77
CA LYS A 97 20.72 5.03 -1.32
C LYS A 97 20.23 3.66 -0.96
N ARG A 98 20.97 3.02 -0.05
CA ARG A 98 20.72 1.67 0.42
C ARG A 98 19.54 1.69 1.39
N VAL A 99 18.65 0.73 1.21
CA VAL A 99 17.50 0.49 2.09
C VAL A 99 17.44 -0.97 2.51
N ILE A 100 16.97 -1.23 3.72
CA ILE A 100 16.71 -2.58 4.22
C ILE A 100 15.31 -2.63 4.79
N LEU A 101 14.44 -3.45 4.20
CA LEU A 101 13.14 -3.80 4.77
C LEU A 101 13.33 -5.02 5.69
N SER A 102 13.03 -4.87 6.97
CA SER A 102 13.06 -5.95 7.95
C SER A 102 11.63 -6.29 8.39
N LEU A 103 11.17 -7.50 8.08
CA LEU A 103 9.88 -8.02 8.53
C LEU A 103 10.14 -9.27 9.38
N ASP A 104 9.83 -9.20 10.69
CA ASP A 104 10.10 -10.28 11.66
C ASP A 104 11.55 -10.82 11.61
N GLY A 105 12.51 -9.90 11.47
CA GLY A 105 13.94 -10.22 11.39
C GLY A 105 14.42 -10.78 10.05
N VAL A 106 13.52 -10.95 9.06
CA VAL A 106 13.91 -11.23 7.68
C VAL A 106 14.23 -9.91 6.99
N GLU A 107 15.51 -9.72 6.67
CA GLU A 107 16.01 -8.51 6.02
C GLU A 107 16.08 -8.69 4.50
N THR A 108 15.48 -7.75 3.78
CA THR A 108 15.58 -7.63 2.32
C THR A 108 16.23 -6.31 1.97
N GLU A 109 17.43 -6.38 1.41
CA GLU A 109 18.19 -5.22 0.95
C GLU A 109 17.75 -4.80 -0.44
N SER A 110 17.66 -3.48 -0.65
CA SER A 110 17.41 -2.86 -1.95
C SER A 110 18.09 -1.50 -2.03
N PHE A 111 17.97 -0.85 -3.18
CA PHE A 111 18.52 0.48 -3.44
C PHE A 111 17.44 1.35 -4.07
N VAL A 112 17.43 2.63 -3.69
CA VAL A 112 16.53 3.62 -4.28
C VAL A 112 16.85 3.78 -5.77
N ASN A 113 15.84 3.62 -6.61
CA ASN A 113 15.96 3.79 -8.06
C ASN A 113 16.20 5.27 -8.44
N ASP A 114 16.59 5.51 -9.69
CA ASP A 114 16.82 6.87 -10.21
C ASP A 114 15.61 7.81 -10.06
N ASP A 115 14.39 7.26 -10.11
CA ASP A 115 13.14 8.01 -9.94
C ASP A 115 12.73 8.23 -8.47
N GLY A 116 13.52 7.74 -7.51
CA GLY A 116 13.24 7.82 -6.06
C GLY A 116 12.48 6.63 -5.50
N THR A 117 12.02 5.69 -6.35
CA THR A 117 11.20 4.59 -5.88
C THR A 117 12.02 3.41 -5.38
N ILE A 118 11.39 2.59 -4.54
CA ILE A 118 11.78 1.19 -4.30
C ILE A 118 10.58 0.28 -4.53
N GLU A 119 10.85 -0.93 -5.00
CA GLU A 119 9.87 -2.01 -5.10
C GLU A 119 10.53 -3.28 -4.56
N ILE A 120 10.02 -3.77 -3.43
CA ILE A 120 10.50 -4.99 -2.77
C ILE A 120 9.39 -6.02 -2.83
N GLU A 121 9.63 -7.14 -3.49
CA GLU A 121 8.69 -8.26 -3.52
C GLU A 121 8.54 -8.85 -2.12
N LEU A 122 7.30 -8.99 -1.67
CA LEU A 122 6.97 -9.56 -0.37
C LEU A 122 6.82 -11.07 -0.49
N GLU A 123 7.42 -11.76 0.47
CA GLU A 123 7.33 -13.20 0.58
C GLU A 123 5.92 -13.65 1.00
N GLU A 124 5.62 -14.89 0.70
CA GLU A 124 4.36 -15.50 1.05
C GLU A 124 4.14 -15.49 2.59
N ASN A 125 3.08 -14.80 3.04
CA ASN A 125 2.74 -14.59 4.45
C ASN A 125 3.73 -13.70 5.22
N SER A 126 4.39 -12.75 4.55
CA SER A 126 5.20 -11.72 5.21
C SER A 126 4.46 -11.09 6.41
N PRO A 127 5.14 -10.88 7.55
CA PRO A 127 4.58 -10.17 8.70
C PRO A 127 4.00 -8.81 8.30
N GLU A 128 2.92 -8.39 8.96
CA GLU A 128 2.27 -7.11 8.68
C GLU A 128 3.10 -5.92 9.17
N THR A 129 3.97 -6.12 10.17
CA THR A 129 4.75 -5.06 10.80
C THR A 129 6.25 -5.31 10.69
N GLY A 130 7.01 -4.23 10.60
CA GLY A 130 8.47 -4.28 10.62
C GLY A 130 9.08 -2.89 10.54
N THR A 131 10.30 -2.81 10.02
CA THR A 131 11.02 -1.55 9.86
C THR A 131 11.62 -1.41 8.46
N LEU A 132 11.75 -0.17 8.00
CA LEU A 132 12.48 0.20 6.81
C LEU A 132 13.64 1.10 7.24
N SER A 133 14.86 0.61 7.05
CA SER A 133 16.10 1.28 7.42
C SER A 133 16.72 1.92 6.19
N LEU A 134 17.00 3.22 6.24
CA LEU A 134 17.64 3.99 5.17
C LEU A 134 19.06 4.38 5.58
N TYR A 135 20.01 4.26 4.65
CA TYR A 135 21.42 4.57 4.88
C TYR A 135 21.87 5.68 3.92
N PHE A 136 22.23 6.85 4.46
CA PHE A 136 22.83 7.94 3.68
C PHE A 136 24.33 7.80 3.52
N ASP A 137 25.01 7.19 4.49
CA ASP A 137 26.42 6.84 4.44
C ASP A 137 26.58 5.37 4.04
N ASP A 138 27.19 5.15 2.88
CA ASP A 138 27.34 3.83 2.28
C ASP A 138 28.33 2.93 3.06
N GLU A 139 29.19 3.52 3.91
CA GLU A 139 30.13 2.78 4.77
C GLU A 139 29.55 2.46 6.16
N SER A 140 28.44 3.10 6.54
CA SER A 140 27.82 2.93 7.85
C SER A 140 27.11 1.58 7.98
N GLN A 141 27.24 0.96 9.17
CA GLN A 141 26.44 -0.20 9.57
C GLN A 141 25.18 0.20 10.35
N GLU A 142 25.12 1.43 10.83
CA GLU A 142 23.94 1.98 11.52
C GLU A 142 23.08 2.76 10.51
N PRO A 143 21.75 2.55 10.52
CA PRO A 143 20.85 3.27 9.64
C PRO A 143 20.81 4.75 10.00
N SER A 144 20.71 5.59 8.97
CA SER A 144 20.54 7.03 9.15
C SER A 144 19.12 7.38 9.56
N GLU A 145 18.13 6.69 9.01
CA GLU A 145 16.72 6.83 9.35
C GLU A 145 16.06 5.45 9.44
N ILE A 146 15.08 5.32 10.34
CA ILE A 146 14.29 4.10 10.51
C ILE A 146 12.81 4.48 10.50
N PHE A 147 12.05 3.82 9.64
CA PHE A 147 10.61 3.98 9.53
C PHE A 147 9.91 2.72 10.00
N ASP A 148 8.87 2.88 10.83
CA ASP A 148 7.97 1.78 11.14
C ASP A 148 7.13 1.44 9.91
N VAL A 149 7.06 0.16 9.57
CA VAL A 149 6.27 -0.36 8.45
C VAL A 149 5.06 -1.10 9.00
N SER A 150 3.89 -0.82 8.43
CA SER A 150 2.64 -1.54 8.69
C SER A 150 1.91 -1.80 7.38
N LEU A 151 2.11 -2.99 6.82
CA LEU A 151 1.53 -3.44 5.55
C LEU A 151 0.02 -3.62 5.70
N GLY A 152 -0.76 -3.08 4.77
CA GLY A 152 -2.23 -3.16 4.83
C GLY A 152 -2.88 -2.24 5.88
N HIS A 153 -2.13 -1.30 6.46
CA HIS A 153 -2.65 -0.35 7.47
C HIS A 153 -2.90 1.07 6.92
N LEU A 154 -2.67 1.30 5.63
CA LEU A 154 -2.92 2.61 5.03
C LEU A 154 -4.39 2.75 4.67
N ASP A 155 -5.13 3.44 5.53
CA ASP A 155 -6.54 3.71 5.29
C ASP A 155 -6.75 4.57 4.03
N PRO A 156 -7.95 4.52 3.42
CA PRO A 156 -8.31 5.33 2.26
C PRO A 156 -8.13 6.83 2.47
N VAL A 157 -7.81 7.57 1.40
CA VAL A 157 -7.52 9.02 1.48
C VAL A 157 -8.73 9.87 1.87
N ASP A 158 -9.94 9.33 1.82
CA ASP A 158 -11.17 9.99 2.24
C ASP A 158 -11.49 9.78 3.74
N THR A 159 -10.68 9.00 4.46
CA THR A 159 -10.77 8.86 5.93
C THR A 159 -9.78 9.81 6.63
N VAL A 160 -10.12 10.21 7.86
CA VAL A 160 -9.24 11.10 8.66
C VAL A 160 -7.89 10.44 8.94
N THR A 161 -7.90 9.15 9.29
CA THR A 161 -6.68 8.36 9.52
C THR A 161 -5.84 8.23 8.26
N GLY A 162 -6.45 8.03 7.09
CA GLY A 162 -5.75 7.96 5.81
C GLY A 162 -5.11 9.29 5.40
N ILE A 163 -5.74 10.42 5.73
CA ILE A 163 -5.18 11.77 5.56
C ILE A 163 -3.99 11.98 6.52
N GLN A 164 -4.19 11.73 7.82
CA GLN A 164 -3.16 11.89 8.84
C GLN A 164 -1.92 11.04 8.53
N ALA A 165 -2.10 9.78 8.12
CA ALA A 165 -1.02 8.88 7.75
C ALA A 165 -0.20 9.40 6.57
N ARG A 166 -0.87 9.79 5.47
CA ARG A 166 -0.19 10.32 4.28
C ARG A 166 0.54 11.62 4.57
N CYS A 167 -0.10 12.56 5.27
CA CYS A 167 0.55 13.81 5.66
C CYS A 167 1.80 13.55 6.51
N ARG A 168 1.71 12.67 7.51
CA ARG A 168 2.85 12.33 8.38
C ARG A 168 4.01 11.72 7.58
N LEU A 169 3.72 10.78 6.68
CA LEU A 169 4.72 10.14 5.85
C LEU A 169 5.35 11.09 4.81
N LEU A 170 4.63 12.13 4.40
CA LEU A 170 5.14 13.23 3.57
C LEU A 170 5.88 14.32 4.38
N GLY A 171 6.09 14.12 5.69
CA GLY A 171 6.83 15.06 6.54
C GLY A 171 5.97 16.14 7.20
N PHE A 172 4.65 16.13 7.03
CA PHE A 172 3.73 17.07 7.68
C PHE A 172 3.20 16.50 9.00
N ASP A 173 3.73 16.95 10.14
CA ASP A 173 3.33 16.47 11.47
C ASP A 173 1.83 16.70 11.73
N CYS A 174 1.05 15.63 11.60
CA CYS A 174 -0.36 15.60 11.96
C CYS A 174 -0.63 15.09 13.38
N GLY A 175 0.42 14.81 14.16
CA GLY A 175 0.31 14.12 15.44
C GLY A 175 0.09 12.60 15.27
N ASN A 176 -0.74 12.04 16.13
CA ASN A 176 -1.11 10.63 16.09
C ASN A 176 -2.13 10.38 14.97
N VAL A 177 -2.05 9.22 14.33
CA VAL A 177 -3.04 8.75 13.36
C VAL A 177 -4.18 8.07 14.13
N ASP A 178 -5.07 8.88 14.69
CA ASP A 178 -6.14 8.44 15.60
C ASP A 178 -7.55 8.75 15.10
N GLY A 179 -7.67 9.38 13.92
CA GLY A 179 -8.94 9.78 13.33
C GLY A 179 -9.52 11.08 13.91
N ASN A 180 -8.82 11.76 14.83
CA ASN A 180 -9.26 13.01 15.43
C ASN A 180 -8.50 14.21 14.83
N ILE A 181 -9.23 15.12 14.17
CA ILE A 181 -8.64 16.36 13.67
C ILE A 181 -8.48 17.36 14.83
N ALA A 182 -7.32 17.31 15.48
CA ALA A 182 -6.92 18.27 16.51
C ALA A 182 -5.98 19.36 15.94
N GLU A 183 -5.40 20.17 16.81
CA GLU A 183 -4.50 21.28 16.44
C GLU A 183 -3.32 20.81 15.57
N LYS A 184 -2.69 19.69 15.93
CA LYS A 184 -1.58 19.11 15.15
C LYS A 184 -2.01 18.63 13.77
N SER A 185 -3.09 17.86 13.67
CA SER A 185 -3.60 17.40 12.37
C SER A 185 -3.99 18.58 11.48
N THR A 186 -4.63 19.60 12.06
CA THR A 186 -4.96 20.84 11.34
C THR A 186 -3.70 21.55 10.84
N ALA A 187 -2.65 21.64 11.66
CA ALA A 187 -1.39 22.26 11.28
C ALA A 187 -0.67 21.49 10.17
N GLY A 188 -0.59 20.16 10.26
CA GLY A 188 0.02 19.31 9.23
C GLY A 188 -0.73 19.40 7.90
N ILE A 189 -2.07 19.36 7.91
CA ILE A 189 -2.88 19.55 6.69
C ILE A 189 -2.64 20.93 6.09
N LYS A 190 -2.57 21.98 6.91
CA LYS A 190 -2.25 23.34 6.43
C LYS A 190 -0.84 23.44 5.84
N GLY A 191 0.13 22.75 6.43
CA GLY A 191 1.49 22.64 5.89
C GLY A 191 1.47 22.04 4.49
N PHE A 192 0.82 20.89 4.33
CA PHE A 192 0.65 20.23 3.03
C PHE A 192 -0.06 21.14 2.01
N GLN A 193 -1.14 21.79 2.43
CA GLN A 193 -1.87 22.73 1.58
C GLN A 193 -0.99 23.91 1.14
N ALA A 194 -0.20 24.47 2.05
CA ALA A 194 0.69 25.60 1.76
C ALA A 194 1.79 25.21 0.78
N GLU A 195 2.44 24.07 1.00
CA GLU A 195 3.53 23.57 0.16
C GLU A 195 3.08 23.26 -1.28
N HIS A 196 1.87 22.74 -1.43
CA HIS A 196 1.32 22.37 -2.74
C HIS A 196 0.38 23.42 -3.35
N GLY A 197 0.37 24.65 -2.83
CA GLY A 197 -0.37 25.77 -3.41
C GLY A 197 -1.90 25.61 -3.38
N LEU A 198 -2.42 24.90 -2.38
CA LEU A 198 -3.86 24.71 -2.15
C LEU A 198 -4.43 25.82 -1.25
N THR A 199 -5.75 25.84 -1.09
CA THR A 199 -6.40 26.69 -0.08
C THR A 199 -6.01 26.20 1.32
N ILE A 200 -5.44 27.07 2.16
CA ILE A 200 -4.89 26.76 3.48
C ILE A 200 -5.98 26.89 4.56
N ASP A 201 -6.96 26.00 4.56
CA ASP A 201 -8.07 26.00 5.52
C ASP A 201 -7.92 24.93 6.61
N GLY A 202 -7.03 23.95 6.43
CA GLY A 202 -6.86 22.80 7.33
C GLY A 202 -7.93 21.72 7.15
N ASN A 203 -8.78 21.85 6.13
CA ASN A 203 -9.79 20.86 5.76
C ASN A 203 -9.31 20.05 4.55
N ALA A 204 -9.04 18.77 4.75
CA ALA A 204 -8.64 17.87 3.68
C ALA A 204 -9.86 17.35 2.89
N ALA A 205 -10.54 18.25 2.18
CA ALA A 205 -11.63 17.92 1.27
C ALA A 205 -11.10 17.39 -0.08
N ALA A 206 -12.00 17.14 -1.05
CA ALA A 206 -11.69 16.47 -2.32
C ALA A 206 -10.43 16.97 -3.06
N ILE A 207 -10.18 18.29 -3.09
CA ILE A 207 -8.99 18.85 -3.75
C ILE A 207 -7.70 18.44 -3.01
N THR A 208 -7.69 18.56 -1.69
CA THR A 208 -6.55 18.14 -0.86
C THR A 208 -6.36 16.63 -0.91
N GLN A 209 -7.45 15.84 -0.88
CA GLN A 209 -7.41 14.39 -1.01
C GLN A 209 -6.85 13.95 -2.36
N ALA A 210 -7.28 14.57 -3.46
CA ALA A 210 -6.74 14.29 -4.79
C ALA A 210 -5.24 14.63 -4.87
N LYS A 211 -4.81 15.75 -4.28
CA LYS A 211 -3.39 16.10 -4.24
C LYS A 211 -2.58 15.16 -3.35
N LEU A 212 -3.12 14.70 -2.22
CA LEU A 212 -2.49 13.66 -1.39
C LEU A 212 -2.33 12.37 -2.18
N LYS A 213 -3.36 11.96 -2.93
CA LYS A 213 -3.33 10.77 -3.80
C LYS A 213 -2.22 10.88 -4.86
N GLU A 214 -2.11 12.05 -5.49
CA GLU A 214 -1.11 12.36 -6.51
C GLU A 214 0.31 12.34 -5.95
N ILE A 215 0.56 13.01 -4.81
CA ILE A 215 1.90 13.18 -4.25
C ILE A 215 2.39 11.92 -3.54
N TYR A 216 1.53 11.26 -2.77
CA TYR A 216 1.90 10.05 -2.03
C TYR A 216 2.01 8.81 -2.93
N GLY A 217 1.25 8.78 -4.04
CA GLY A 217 1.26 7.66 -4.97
C GLY A 217 0.50 6.43 -4.48
N CYS A 218 -0.83 6.44 -4.57
CA CYS A 218 -1.70 5.26 -4.60
C CYS A 218 -3.16 5.63 -4.89
#